data_AF-A0A4U9WKC1-F1
#
_entry.id   AF-A0A4U9WKC1-F1
#
_cell.length_a   1.000
_cell.length_b   1.000
_cell.length_c   1.000
_cell.angle_alpha   90.00
_cell.angle_beta   90.00
_cell.angle_gamma   90.00
#
_symmetry.space_group_name_H-M   'P 1'
#
loop_
_entity.id
_entity.type
_entity.pdbx_description
1 polymer ?
#
loop_
_entity_poly.entity_id
_entity_poly.type
_entity_poly.pdbx_seq_one_letter_code
_entity_poly.pdbx_strand_id
1 'polypeptide(L)'
;MTLSTEGIEPISNAVPKVWHIETVLIMETCPMVLAGIRHLLAQPYFQIKHWLEVSMVVDIPHIIKRHEADLVIMELSGEGESILDGLKIINQYLANWPSASLIVCTALTDDRLLKQLVAMGFMAFISSRIRYRP
;
A
#
# COMPACT_ATOMS: atom_id res chain seq x y z
N MET A 1 -26.25 50.99 -15.43
CA MET A 1 -25.49 49.73 -15.55
C MET A 1 -25.00 49.36 -14.17
N THR A 2 -25.79 48.55 -13.46
CA THR A 2 -25.45 47.98 -12.15
C THR A 2 -24.92 46.58 -12.40
N LEU A 3 -23.62 46.39 -12.17
CA LEU A 3 -22.98 45.07 -12.17
C LEU A 3 -23.37 44.37 -10.87
N SER A 4 -24.21 43.35 -11.00
CA SER A 4 -24.58 42.43 -9.93
C SER A 4 -23.35 41.62 -9.51
N THR A 5 -22.97 41.72 -8.25
CA THR A 5 -21.98 40.84 -7.62
C THR A 5 -22.63 39.46 -7.49
N GLU A 6 -22.28 38.54 -8.38
CA GLU A 6 -22.62 37.13 -8.21
C GLU A 6 -21.89 36.61 -6.95
N GLY A 7 -22.69 36.10 -6.01
CA GLY A 7 -22.21 35.51 -4.78
C GLY A 7 -21.28 34.34 -5.08
N ILE A 8 -20.04 34.45 -4.64
CA ILE A 8 -19.13 33.31 -4.55
C ILE A 8 -19.72 32.39 -3.49
N GLU A 9 -20.37 31.30 -3.90
CA GLU A 9 -20.76 30.26 -2.96
C GLU A 9 -19.49 29.68 -2.32
N PRO A 10 -19.45 29.52 -0.98
CA PRO A 10 -18.30 28.91 -0.32
C PRO A 10 -18.16 27.47 -0.81
N ILE A 11 -16.95 27.13 -1.25
CA ILE A 11 -16.55 25.76 -1.59
C ILE A 11 -16.96 24.87 -0.40
N SER A 12 -17.92 23.97 -0.66
CA SER A 12 -18.48 23.01 0.29
C SER A 12 -17.42 22.50 1.28
N ASN A 13 -17.70 22.65 2.58
CA ASN A 13 -17.01 22.02 3.70
C ASN A 13 -17.16 20.48 3.63
N ALA A 14 -16.62 19.86 2.58
CA ALA A 14 -16.50 18.41 2.53
C ALA A 14 -15.52 18.02 3.63
N VAL A 15 -16.05 17.43 4.70
CA VAL A 15 -15.22 16.78 5.73
C VAL A 15 -14.26 15.87 4.99
N PRO A 16 -12.93 15.99 5.17
CA PRO A 16 -11.98 15.16 4.47
C PRO A 16 -12.36 13.70 4.70
N LYS A 17 -12.49 12.91 3.63
CA LYS A 17 -12.78 11.48 3.75
C LYS A 17 -11.66 10.84 4.58
N VAL A 18 -11.99 10.41 5.80
CA VAL A 18 -11.08 9.66 6.66
C VAL A 18 -11.22 8.18 6.33
N TRP A 19 -10.10 7.53 6.05
CA TRP A 19 -10.02 6.10 5.80
C TRP A 19 -9.72 5.39 7.12
N HIS A 20 -10.68 4.59 7.58
CA HIS A 20 -10.51 3.73 8.74
C HIS A 20 -9.95 2.39 8.29
N ILE A 21 -8.83 1.99 8.87
CA ILE A 21 -8.16 0.73 8.58
C ILE A 21 -7.94 0.04 9.93
N GLU A 22 -8.52 -1.14 10.15
CA GLU A 22 -8.36 -1.83 11.43
C GLU A 22 -6.93 -2.37 11.55
N THR A 23 -6.44 -3.06 10.52
CA THR A 23 -5.11 -3.68 10.54
C THR A 23 -4.34 -3.43 9.25
N VAL A 24 -3.17 -2.80 9.38
CA VAL A 24 -2.18 -2.67 8.30
C VAL A 24 -1.06 -3.67 8.52
N LEU A 25 -0.75 -4.48 7.51
CA LEU A 25 0.43 -5.33 7.43
C LEU A 25 1.44 -4.73 6.45
N ILE A 26 2.66 -4.48 6.91
CA ILE A 26 3.76 -4.00 6.07
C ILE A 26 4.85 -5.06 5.97
N MET A 27 5.25 -5.37 4.75
CA MET A 27 6.44 -6.17 4.45
C MET A 27 7.40 -5.33 3.61
N GLU A 28 8.43 -4.78 4.25
CA GLU A 28 9.41 -3.90 3.61
C GLU A 28 10.73 -4.01 4.36
N THR A 29 11.83 -4.22 3.64
CA THR A 29 13.16 -4.41 4.23
C THR A 29 13.98 -3.12 4.25
N CYS A 30 13.61 -2.11 3.44
CA CYS A 30 14.25 -0.81 3.41
C CYS A 30 13.68 0.10 4.53
N PRO A 31 14.47 0.48 5.55
CA PRO A 31 13.99 1.30 6.66
C PRO A 31 13.46 2.67 6.22
N MET A 32 14.04 3.22 5.14
CA MET A 32 13.61 4.49 4.57
C MET A 32 12.23 4.40 3.89
N VAL A 33 11.95 3.31 3.18
CA VAL A 33 10.64 3.09 2.56
C VAL A 33 9.60 2.86 3.66
N LEU A 34 9.92 2.04 4.66
CA LEU A 34 9.06 1.81 5.82
C LEU A 34 8.73 3.11 6.56
N ALA A 35 9.72 3.98 6.81
CA ALA A 35 9.51 5.30 7.41
C ALA A 35 8.60 6.19 6.56
N GLY A 36 8.79 6.18 5.23
CA GLY A 36 7.92 6.89 4.29
C GLY A 36 6.47 6.40 4.32
N ILE A 37 6.26 5.08 4.31
CA ILE A 37 4.93 4.46 4.42
C ILE A 37 4.26 4.87 5.74
N ARG A 38 4.97 4.74 6.87
CA ARG A 38 4.45 5.14 8.18
C ARG A 38 4.09 6.63 8.22
N HIS A 39 4.93 7.49 7.65
CA HIS A 39 4.66 8.92 7.60
C HIS A 39 3.41 9.26 6.75
N LEU A 40 3.22 8.58 5.62
CA LEU A 40 2.04 8.72 4.76
C LEU A 40 0.77 8.28 5.50
N LEU A 41 0.83 7.16 6.20
CA LEU A 41 -0.28 6.56 6.91
C LEU A 41 -0.56 7.22 8.29
N ALA A 42 0.36 8.06 8.79
CA ALA A 42 0.15 8.90 9.96
C ALA A 42 -0.57 10.23 9.64
N GLN A 43 -0.84 10.51 8.36
CA GLN A 43 -1.58 11.70 7.95
C GLN A 43 -3.03 11.66 8.47
N PRO A 44 -3.66 12.82 8.76
CA PRO A 44 -4.99 12.88 9.38
C PRO A 44 -6.13 12.24 8.57
N TYR A 45 -5.87 11.91 7.30
CA TYR A 45 -6.79 11.21 6.41
C TYR A 45 -6.88 9.70 6.70
N PHE A 46 -5.98 9.14 7.52
CA PHE A 46 -5.96 7.72 7.87
C PHE A 46 -6.11 7.55 9.38
N GLN A 47 -6.94 6.58 9.78
CA GLN A 47 -7.03 6.11 11.17
C GLN A 47 -6.73 4.61 11.18
N ILE A 48 -5.55 4.27 11.72
CA ILE A 48 -5.05 2.89 11.77
C ILE A 48 -5.02 2.44 13.22
N LYS A 49 -5.63 1.28 13.50
CA LYS A 49 -5.72 0.73 14.86
C LYS A 49 -4.58 -0.25 15.17
N HIS A 50 -4.21 -1.11 14.22
CA HIS A 50 -3.18 -2.12 14.40
C HIS A 50 -2.14 -2.07 13.27
N TRP A 51 -0.88 -2.16 13.67
CA TRP A 51 0.27 -2.19 12.78
C TRP A 51 0.98 -3.53 12.96
N LEU A 52 1.15 -4.25 11.86
CA LEU A 52 1.87 -5.52 11.80
C LEU A 52 3.01 -5.36 10.79
N GLU A 53 4.17 -5.90 11.13
CA GLU A 53 5.36 -5.82 10.29
C GLU A 53 6.04 -7.18 10.22
N VAL A 54 6.46 -7.54 9.02
CA VAL A 54 7.22 -8.77 8.74
C VAL A 54 8.35 -8.45 7.78
N SER A 55 9.45 -9.21 7.86
CA SER A 55 10.62 -9.02 6.99
C SER A 55 10.63 -9.97 5.79
N MET A 56 9.76 -10.98 5.79
CA MET A 56 9.68 -12.01 4.76
C MET A 56 8.28 -12.06 4.15
N VAL A 57 8.22 -12.15 2.83
CA VAL A 57 7.00 -12.29 2.03
C VAL A 57 6.26 -13.57 2.44
N VAL A 58 6.98 -14.68 2.69
CA VAL A 58 6.35 -15.97 3.01
C VAL A 58 5.55 -15.96 4.31
N ASP A 59 5.77 -14.99 5.20
CA ASP A 59 5.03 -14.86 6.45
C ASP A 59 3.66 -14.19 6.27
N ILE A 60 3.47 -13.44 5.17
CA ILE A 60 2.25 -12.67 4.89
C ILE A 60 0.98 -13.53 5.02
N PRO A 61 0.86 -14.71 4.38
CA PRO A 61 -0.34 -15.55 4.48
C PRO A 61 -0.67 -15.98 5.91
N HIS A 62 0.35 -16.26 6.73
CA HIS A 62 0.16 -16.67 8.11
C HIS A 62 -0.39 -15.51 8.95
N ILE A 63 0.16 -14.31 8.77
CA ILE A 63 -0.27 -13.12 9.50
C ILE A 63 -1.69 -12.71 9.12
N ILE A 64 -2.03 -12.68 7.82
CA ILE A 64 -3.39 -12.33 7.38
C ILE A 64 -4.40 -13.31 7.95
N LYS A 65 -4.13 -14.62 7.90
CA LYS A 65 -5.03 -15.64 8.44
C LYS A 65 -5.28 -15.48 9.95
N ARG A 66 -4.29 -14.95 10.68
CA ARG A 66 -4.36 -14.81 12.14
C ARG A 66 -4.94 -13.48 12.60
N HIS A 67 -4.74 -12.41 11.83
CA HIS A 67 -5.01 -11.04 12.26
C HIS A 67 -5.98 -10.26 11.36
N GLU A 68 -6.45 -10.85 10.26
CA GLU A 68 -7.39 -10.23 9.31
C GLU A 68 -6.93 -8.83 8.86
N ALA A 69 -5.80 -8.77 8.16
CA ALA A 69 -5.28 -7.50 7.65
C ALA A 69 -6.21 -6.92 6.56
N ASP A 70 -6.64 -5.66 6.71
CA ASP A 70 -7.45 -4.95 5.71
C ASP A 70 -6.59 -4.40 4.57
N LEU A 71 -5.35 -4.02 4.91
CA LEU A 71 -4.38 -3.43 4.00
C LEU A 71 -3.03 -4.14 4.15
N VAL A 72 -2.55 -4.70 3.06
CA VAL A 72 -1.20 -5.23 2.94
C VAL A 72 -0.38 -4.31 2.05
N ILE A 73 0.75 -3.83 2.57
CA ILE A 73 1.75 -3.08 1.81
C ILE A 73 3.00 -3.94 1.76
N MET A 74 3.47 -4.31 0.57
CA MET A 74 4.60 -5.23 0.44
C MET A 74 5.59 -4.83 -0.66
N GLU A 75 6.88 -5.08 -0.42
CA GLU A 75 7.86 -5.27 -1.50
C GLU A 75 7.72 -6.66 -2.13
N LEU A 76 8.28 -6.86 -3.32
CA LEU A 76 8.24 -8.16 -4.01
C LEU A 76 9.27 -9.16 -3.48
N SER A 77 10.23 -8.71 -2.67
CA SER A 77 11.24 -9.55 -2.04
C SER A 77 11.53 -9.06 -0.63
N GLY A 78 11.42 -9.97 0.33
CA GLY A 78 11.89 -9.78 1.70
C GLY A 78 13.35 -10.19 1.88
N GLU A 79 13.74 -10.44 3.13
CA GLU A 79 15.10 -10.80 3.49
C GLU A 79 15.50 -12.18 2.94
N GLY A 80 16.43 -12.21 2.00
CA GLY A 80 16.93 -13.44 1.38
C GLY A 80 15.95 -14.09 0.37
N GLU A 81 14.84 -13.44 0.06
CA GLU A 81 13.82 -13.95 -0.86
C GLU A 81 13.98 -13.39 -2.26
N SER A 82 13.43 -14.11 -3.24
CA SER A 82 13.41 -13.65 -4.63
C SER A 82 12.09 -12.95 -4.96
N ILE A 83 12.10 -12.13 -6.00
CA ILE A 83 10.88 -11.51 -6.57
C ILE A 83 9.82 -12.57 -6.90
N LEU A 84 10.23 -13.78 -7.32
CA LEU A 84 9.31 -14.87 -7.65
C LEU A 84 8.51 -15.33 -6.43
N ASP A 85 9.08 -15.24 -5.23
CA ASP A 85 8.38 -15.60 -4.00
C ASP A 85 7.29 -14.56 -3.68
N GLY A 86 7.60 -13.27 -3.85
CA GLY A 86 6.62 -12.19 -3.88
C GLY A 86 5.45 -12.46 -4.82
N LEU A 87 5.74 -12.76 -6.09
CA LEU A 87 4.72 -13.04 -7.10
C LEU A 87 3.83 -14.24 -6.74
N LYS A 88 4.42 -15.31 -6.18
CA LYS A 88 3.66 -16.48 -5.71
C LYS A 88 2.71 -16.11 -4.58
N ILE A 89 3.20 -15.38 -3.58
CA ILE A 89 2.38 -14.97 -2.43
C ILE A 89 1.26 -14.03 -2.87
N ILE A 90 1.53 -13.11 -3.80
CA ILE A 90 0.50 -12.24 -4.36
C ILE A 90 -0.59 -13.05 -5.05
N ASN A 91 -0.22 -14.02 -5.89
CA ASN A 91 -1.20 -14.84 -6.59
C ASN A 91 -2.06 -15.67 -5.60
N GLN A 92 -1.44 -16.18 -4.54
CA GLN A 92 -2.18 -16.81 -3.43
C GLN A 92 -3.09 -15.82 -2.71
N TYR A 93 -2.63 -14.58 -2.54
CA TYR A 93 -3.36 -13.55 -1.83
C TYR A 93 -4.66 -13.16 -2.57
N LEU A 94 -4.55 -12.90 -3.87
CA LEU A 94 -5.69 -12.53 -4.72
C LEU A 94 -6.74 -13.65 -4.81
N ALA A 95 -6.30 -14.91 -4.74
CA ALA A 95 -7.20 -16.06 -4.75
C ALA A 95 -7.95 -16.27 -3.42
N ASN A 96 -7.30 -15.98 -2.28
CA ASN A 96 -7.81 -16.35 -0.95
C ASN A 96 -8.39 -15.18 -0.15
N TRP A 97 -7.96 -13.93 -0.40
CA TRP A 97 -8.40 -12.73 0.32
C TRP A 97 -8.75 -11.58 -0.64
N PRO A 98 -9.76 -11.75 -1.51
CA PRO A 98 -10.11 -10.75 -2.54
C PRO A 98 -10.61 -9.41 -1.96
N SER A 99 -11.07 -9.40 -0.70
CA SER A 99 -11.60 -8.21 -0.03
C SER A 99 -10.52 -7.30 0.56
N ALA A 100 -9.33 -7.83 0.80
CA ALA A 100 -8.27 -7.11 1.49
C ALA A 100 -7.40 -6.36 0.46
N SER A 101 -7.16 -5.07 0.70
CA SER A 101 -6.44 -4.21 -0.24
C SER A 101 -4.95 -4.55 -0.25
N LEU A 102 -4.35 -4.66 -1.44
CA LEU A 102 -2.92 -4.93 -1.62
C LEU A 102 -2.24 -3.79 -2.37
N ILE A 103 -1.18 -3.25 -1.77
CA ILE A 103 -0.28 -2.26 -2.37
C ILE A 103 1.10 -2.90 -2.51
N VAL A 104 1.62 -2.89 -3.73
CA VAL A 104 3.00 -3.32 -3.98
C VAL A 104 3.91 -2.09 -4.09
N CYS A 105 4.86 -1.99 -3.16
CA CYS A 105 5.94 -1.01 -3.16
C CYS A 105 7.15 -1.66 -3.78
N THR A 106 7.55 -1.29 -5.00
CA THR A 106 8.72 -1.93 -5.62
C THR A 106 9.66 -0.96 -6.29
N ALA A 107 10.97 -1.23 -6.16
CA ALA A 107 12.01 -0.54 -6.91
C ALA A 107 12.16 -1.09 -8.35
N LEU A 108 11.42 -2.15 -8.71
CA LEU A 108 11.43 -2.72 -10.06
C LEU A 108 11.01 -1.68 -11.10
N THR A 109 11.89 -1.51 -12.10
CA THR A 109 11.66 -0.64 -13.25
C THR A 109 11.40 -1.42 -14.53
N ASP A 110 11.30 -2.75 -14.46
CA ASP A 110 11.04 -3.58 -15.65
C ASP A 110 9.57 -3.44 -16.06
N ASP A 111 9.35 -2.78 -17.20
CA ASP A 111 8.02 -2.52 -17.74
C ASP A 111 7.20 -3.78 -18.02
N ARG A 112 7.84 -4.91 -18.36
CA ARG A 112 7.13 -6.17 -18.63
C ARG A 112 6.59 -6.76 -17.34
N LEU A 113 7.42 -6.78 -16.30
CA LEU A 113 7.00 -7.24 -14.97
C LEU A 113 5.92 -6.32 -14.40
N LEU A 114 6.06 -5.00 -14.52
CA LEU A 114 5.02 -4.06 -14.07
C LEU A 114 3.69 -4.26 -14.83
N LYS A 115 3.73 -4.50 -16.14
CA LYS A 115 2.51 -4.81 -16.92
C LYS A 115 1.88 -6.13 -16.53
N GLN A 116 2.71 -7.17 -16.31
CA GLN A 116 2.22 -8.45 -15.82
C GLN A 116 1.58 -8.30 -14.46
N LEU A 117 2.19 -7.50 -13.58
CA LEU A 117 1.60 -7.15 -12.32
C LEU A 117 0.23 -6.51 -12.59
N VAL A 118 0.12 -5.33 -13.21
CA VAL A 118 -1.18 -4.69 -13.51
C VAL A 118 -2.25 -5.66 -14.05
N ALA A 119 -1.88 -6.58 -14.96
CA ALA A 119 -2.79 -7.59 -15.53
C ALA A 119 -3.36 -8.61 -14.53
N MET A 120 -2.70 -8.87 -13.39
CA MET A 120 -3.22 -9.73 -12.32
C MET A 120 -4.21 -9.01 -11.39
N GLY A 121 -4.54 -7.73 -11.63
CA GLY A 121 -5.65 -7.05 -10.92
C GLY A 121 -5.25 -6.25 -9.68
N PHE A 122 -4.05 -5.68 -9.64
CA PHE A 122 -3.59 -4.86 -8.52
C PHE A 122 -4.34 -3.54 -8.40
N MET A 123 -4.56 -3.10 -7.16
CA MET A 123 -5.21 -1.82 -6.85
C MET A 123 -4.25 -0.62 -6.98
N ALA A 124 -2.96 -0.76 -6.65
CA ALA A 124 -1.98 0.32 -6.76
C ALA A 124 -0.52 -0.16 -6.73
N PHE A 125 0.38 0.58 -7.39
CA PHE A 125 1.83 0.44 -7.31
C PHE A 125 2.46 1.71 -6.77
N ILE A 126 3.47 1.56 -5.91
CA ILE A 126 4.33 2.66 -5.49
C ILE A 126 5.75 2.32 -5.94
N SER A 127 6.32 3.13 -6.84
CA SER A 127 7.72 2.99 -7.21
C SER A 127 8.59 3.59 -6.10
N SER A 128 9.27 2.73 -5.34
CA SER A 128 10.19 3.13 -4.28
C SER A 128 11.57 3.46 -4.86
N ARG A 129 11.67 4.53 -5.67
CA ARG A 129 12.99 5.08 -6.07
C ARG A 129 13.63 5.83 -4.90
N ILE A 130 14.00 5.11 -3.85
CA ILE A 130 14.87 5.63 -2.79
C ILE A 130 16.28 5.11 -3.07
N ARG A 131 17.19 6.00 -3.47
CA ARG A 131 18.62 5.68 -3.52
C ARG A 131 19.16 5.66 -2.09
N TYR A 132 19.04 4.52 -1.42
CA TYR A 132 19.74 4.25 -0.17
C TYR A 132 21.10 3.63 -0.51
N ARG A 133 22.19 4.32 -0.16
CA ARG A 133 23.52 3.70 -0.11
C ARG A 133 23.82 3.42 1.37
N PRO A 134 24.14 2.18 1.76
CA PRO A 134 24.57 1.88 3.12
C PRO A 134 25.89 2.59 3.45
#